data_AF-A0A0Q4ST88-F1
#
_entry.id   AF-A0A0Q4ST88-F1
#
_cell.length_a   1.000
_cell.length_b   1.000
_cell.length_c   1.000
_cell.angle_alpha   90.00
_cell.angle_beta   90.00
_cell.angle_gamma   90.00
#
_symmetry.space_group_name_H-M   'P 1'
#
loop_
_entity.id
_entity.type
_entity.pdbx_description
1 polymer ?
#
loop_
_entity_poly.entity_id
_entity_poly.type
_entity_poly.pdbx_seq_one_letter_code
_entity_poly.pdbx_strand_id
1 'polypeptide(L)' 'MSTNTLSKETELKLAHFFNNSIDPQFMAKTIRQVNHMLALSLMRDCETLENEKTNLENGFYWLNELAEILNPYLDVE' A
#
# COMPACT_ATOMS: atom_id res chain seq x y z
N MET A 1 13.27 -15.18 -10.31
CA MET A 1 12.35 -14.06 -10.54
C MET A 1 13.13 -12.96 -11.23
N SER A 2 12.63 -12.45 -12.36
CA SER A 2 13.20 -11.28 -13.00
C SER A 2 13.09 -10.11 -12.04
N THR A 3 14.19 -9.49 -11.66
CA THR A 3 14.15 -8.23 -10.90
C THR A 3 13.61 -7.16 -11.83
N ASN A 4 12.41 -6.65 -11.56
CA ASN A 4 11.83 -5.53 -12.29
C ASN A 4 12.53 -4.24 -11.82
N THR A 5 13.70 -3.95 -12.41
CA THR A 5 14.43 -2.72 -12.10
C THR A 5 13.70 -1.53 -12.70
N LEU A 6 13.40 -0.52 -11.87
CA LEU A 6 12.81 0.72 -12.33
C LEU A 6 13.83 1.52 -13.16
N SER A 7 13.32 2.46 -13.97
CA SER A 7 14.23 3.44 -14.58
C SER A 7 14.80 4.36 -13.48
N LYS A 8 16.03 4.85 -13.67
CA LYS A 8 16.65 5.81 -12.73
C LYS A 8 15.79 7.06 -12.51
N GLU A 9 15.10 7.51 -13.55
CA GLU A 9 14.20 8.66 -13.45
C GLU A 9 13.01 8.35 -12.53
N THR A 10 12.43 7.15 -12.66
CA THR A 10 11.34 6.70 -11.80
C THR A 10 11.78 6.61 -10.34
N GLU A 11 12.95 6.04 -10.07
CA GLU A 11 13.52 5.95 -8.71
C GLU A 11 13.70 7.33 -8.08
N LEU A 12 14.25 8.30 -8.83
CA LEU A 12 14.43 9.68 -8.36
C LEU A 12 13.11 10.37 -8.03
N LYS A 13 12.08 10.18 -8.86
CA LYS A 13 10.74 10.76 -8.62
C LYS A 13 10.07 10.14 -7.39
N LEU A 14 10.19 8.82 -7.21
CA LEU A 14 9.68 8.14 -6.01
C LEU A 14 10.38 8.65 -4.75
N ALA A 15 11.72 8.72 -4.77
CA ALA A 15 12.48 9.26 -3.63
C ALA A 15 12.09 10.70 -3.32
N HIS A 16 11.95 11.56 -4.33
CA HIS A 16 11.50 12.93 -4.14
C HIS A 16 10.09 13.00 -3.52
N PHE A 17 9.15 12.22 -4.03
CA PHE A 17 7.78 12.18 -3.54
C PHE A 17 7.70 11.78 -2.05
N PHE A 18 8.36 10.68 -1.69
CA PHE A 18 8.36 10.19 -0.30
C PHE A 18 9.13 11.09 0.67
N ASN A 19 10.15 11.82 0.21
CA ASN A 19 10.93 12.70 1.08
C ASN A 19 10.35 14.11 1.22
N ASN A 20 9.64 14.62 0.21
CA ASN A 20 9.29 16.06 0.14
C ASN A 20 7.80 16.36 0.05
N SER A 21 6.97 15.40 -0.36
CA SER A 21 5.56 15.68 -0.67
C SER A 21 4.58 15.17 0.39
N ILE A 22 5.00 14.27 1.27
CA ILE A 22 4.10 13.56 2.19
C ILE A 22 4.78 13.34 3.54
N ASP A 23 4.02 13.42 4.63
CA ASP A 23 4.42 12.87 5.93
C ASP A 23 4.33 11.33 5.91
N PRO A 24 5.45 10.60 6.01
CA PRO A 24 5.47 9.14 5.89
C PRO A 24 4.58 8.44 6.93
N GLN A 25 4.51 8.96 8.16
CA GLN A 25 3.70 8.34 9.21
C GLN A 25 2.20 8.51 8.92
N PHE A 26 1.77 9.71 8.54
CA PHE A 26 0.38 9.96 8.14
C PHE A 26 -0.02 9.14 6.91
N MET A 27 0.87 9.01 5.92
CA MET A 27 0.62 8.17 4.73
C MET A 27 0.44 6.71 5.12
N ALA A 28 1.32 6.17 5.95
CA ALA A 28 1.24 4.80 6.40
C ALA A 28 -0.07 4.52 7.16
N LYS A 29 -0.50 5.45 8.03
CA LYS A 29 -1.81 5.37 8.72
C LYS A 29 -2.97 5.37 7.73
N THR A 30 -2.93 6.25 6.73
CA THR A 30 -3.94 6.35 5.67
C THR A 30 -4.02 5.07 4.84
N ILE A 31 -2.88 4.51 4.44
CA ILE A 31 -2.83 3.24 3.68
C ILE A 31 -3.45 2.10 4.49
N ARG A 32 -3.12 1.97 5.79
CA ARG A 32 -3.71 0.93 6.66
C ARG A 32 -5.23 1.09 6.78
N GLN A 33 -5.74 2.32 6.90
CA GLN A 33 -7.18 2.58 6.93
C GLN A 33 -7.87 2.15 5.63
N VAL A 34 -7.30 2.47 4.46
CA VAL A 34 -7.84 2.07 3.17
C VAL A 34 -7.84 0.54 3.03
N ASN A 35 -6.73 -0.11 3.38
CA ASN A 35 -6.64 -1.58 3.37
C ASN A 35 -7.66 -2.23 4.30
N HIS A 36 -7.90 -1.67 5.48
CA HIS A 36 -8.93 -2.17 6.39
C HIS A 36 -10.33 -2.07 5.78
N MET A 37 -10.67 -0.95 5.13
CA MET A 37 -11.96 -0.79 4.45
C MET A 37 -12.14 -1.77 3.28
N LEU A 38 -11.08 -2.02 2.51
CA LEU A 38 -11.08 -3.02 1.43
C LEU A 38 -11.34 -4.42 1.98
N ALA A 39 -10.65 -4.81 3.06
CA ALA A 39 -10.85 -6.10 3.70
C ALA A 39 -12.28 -6.25 4.24
N LEU A 40 -12.84 -5.22 4.89
CA LEU A 40 -14.23 -5.23 5.35
C LEU A 40 -15.23 -5.37 4.19
N SER A 41 -14.94 -4.75 3.05
CA SER A 41 -15.82 -4.83 1.86
C SER A 41 -15.84 -6.23 1.27
N LEU A 42 -14.69 -6.92 1.27
CA LEU A 42 -14.58 -8.32 0.88
C LEU A 42 -15.30 -9.25 1.87
N MET A 43 -15.12 -9.05 3.18
CA MET A 43 -15.77 -9.87 4.21
C MET A 43 -17.30 -9.76 4.23
N ARG A 44 -17.84 -8.68 3.64
CA ARG A 44 -19.29 -8.46 3.50
C ARG A 44 -19.88 -9.07 2.23
N ASP A 45 -19.12 -9.93 1.54
CA ASP A 45 -19.50 -10.60 0.29
C ASP A 45 -20.05 -9.61 -0.74
N CYS A 46 -19.40 -8.45 -0.88
CA CYS A 46 -19.79 -7.46 -1.87
C CYS A 46 -19.57 -8.05 -3.27
N GLU A 47 -20.66 -8.46 -3.94
CA GLU A 47 -20.64 -9.18 -5.23
C GLU A 47 -19.76 -8.51 -6.31
N THR A 48 -19.66 -7.18 -6.30
CA THR A 48 -18.79 -6.43 -7.22
C THR A 48 -17.29 -6.71 -7.07
N LEU A 49 -16.83 -7.14 -5.89
CA LEU A 49 -15.41 -7.40 -5.61
C LEU A 49 -15.00 -8.86 -5.84
N GLU A 50 -15.96 -9.79 -6.01
CA GLU A 50 -15.63 -11.20 -6.24
C GLU A 50 -14.87 -11.43 -7.55
N ASN A 51 -15.19 -10.66 -8.60
CA ASN A 51 -14.53 -10.76 -9.90
C ASN A 51 -13.09 -10.21 -9.92
N GLU A 52 -12.69 -9.44 -8.91
CA GLU A 52 -11.36 -8.79 -8.84
C GLU A 52 -10.47 -9.37 -7.74
N LYS A 53 -10.87 -10.49 -7.12
CA LYS A 53 -10.26 -11.03 -5.90
C LYS A 53 -8.73 -11.15 -5.96
N THR A 54 -8.17 -11.70 -7.05
CA THR A 54 -6.71 -11.85 -7.20
C THR A 54 -5.97 -10.52 -7.35
N ASN A 55 -6.57 -9.53 -8.03
CA ASN A 55 -5.98 -8.19 -8.14
C ASN A 55 -6.04 -7.46 -6.79
N LEU A 56 -7.13 -7.65 -6.05
CA LEU A 56 -7.29 -7.12 -4.70
C LEU A 56 -6.30 -7.74 -3.72
N GLU A 57 -6.04 -9.05 -3.79
CA GLU A 57 -5.06 -9.74 -2.95
C GLU A 57 -3.65 -9.16 -3.14
N ASN A 58 -3.21 -8.98 -4.40
CA ASN A 58 -1.91 -8.38 -4.70
C ASN A 58 -1.84 -6.91 -4.23
N GLY A 59 -2.89 -6.13 -4.50
CA GLY A 59 -2.98 -4.74 -4.05
C GLY A 59 -2.95 -4.62 -2.53
N PHE A 60 -3.70 -5.47 -1.82
CA PHE A 60 -3.73 -5.52 -0.36
C PHE A 60 -2.34 -5.81 0.21
N TYR A 61 -1.63 -6.79 -0.36
CA TYR A 61 -0.25 -7.10 0.02
C TYR A 61 0.68 -5.89 -0.20
N TRP A 62 0.73 -5.32 -1.41
CA TRP A 62 1.63 -4.20 -1.70
C TRP A 62 1.36 -2.97 -0.85
N LEU A 63 0.09 -2.67 -0.55
CA LEU A 63 -0.29 -1.55 0.30
C LEU A 63 0.16 -1.78 1.76
N ASN A 64 0.05 -3.00 2.28
CA ASN A 64 0.56 -3.30 3.63
C ASN A 64 2.09 -3.22 3.68
N GLU A 65 2.79 -3.80 2.71
CA GLU A 65 4.25 -3.71 2.63
C GLU A 65 4.72 -2.25 2.54
N LEU A 66 4.05 -1.42 1.73
CA LEU A 66 4.37 0.01 1.64
C LEU A 66 4.12 0.74 2.95
N ALA A 67 2.99 0.47 3.63
CA ALA A 67 2.71 1.07 4.93
C ALA A 67 3.74 0.67 5.99
N GLU A 68 4.25 -0.56 5.91
CA GLU A 68 5.31 -1.05 6.79
C GLU A 68 6.64 -0.39 6.49
N ILE A 69 7.03 -0.24 5.22
CA ILE A 69 8.24 0.50 4.83
C ILE A 69 8.20 1.95 5.33
N LEU A 70 7.04 2.61 5.22
CA LEU A 70 6.87 4.02 5.60
C LEU A 70 6.78 4.24 7.11
N ASN A 71 6.29 3.24 7.86
CA ASN A 71 6.20 3.29 9.31
C ASN A 71 6.37 1.86 9.88
N PRO A 72 7.63 1.39 10.02
CA PRO A 72 7.99 -0.02 10.28
C PRO A 72 7.74 -0.52 11.71
N TYR A 73 7.02 0.28 12.48
CA TYR A 73 6.49 -0.12 13.76
C TYR A 73 5.12 0.55 13.82
N LEU A 74 4.06 -0.27 13.93
CA LEU A 74 2.87 0.22 14.62
C LEU A 74 3.41 0.53 16.01
N ASP A 75 3.77 1.80 16.24
CA ASP A 75 4.42 2.18 17.48
C ASP A 75 3.61 1.60 18.63
N VAL A 76 4.33 1.18 19.65
CA VAL A 76 3.83 0.57 20.87
C VAL A 76 3.08 1.63 21.72
N GLU A 77 2.29 2.50 21.07
CA GLU A 77 1.45 3.55 21.65
C GLU A 77 0.07 3.03 22.06
#